data_AF-A0AA38FRF1-F1
#
_entry.id   AF-A0AA38FRF1-F1
#
_cell.length_a   1.000
_cell.length_b   1.000
_cell.length_c   1.000
_cell.angle_alpha   90.00
_cell.angle_beta   90.00
_cell.angle_gamma   90.00
#
_symmetry.space_group_name_H-M   'P 1'
#
loop_
_entity.id
_entity.type
_entity.pdbx_description
1 polymer ?
#
loop_
_entity_poly.entity_id
_entity_poly.type
_entity_poly.pdbx_seq_one_letter_code
_entity_poly.pdbx_strand_id
1 'polypeptide(L)' 'YHQLNKVTIKNRYPLPRIDDLFDQMRGATVFYKIDLKSGYHQLRITEVDIHKTAFRT' A
#
# COMPACT_ATOMS: atom_id res chain seq x y z
N TYR A 1 -13.23 -2.61 7.86
CA TYR A 1 -12.14 -3.62 7.92
C TYR A 1 -11.29 -3.63 9.19
N HIS A 2 -11.53 -2.81 10.23
CA HIS A 2 -10.64 -2.79 11.42
C HIS A 2 -10.46 -4.15 12.12
N GLN A 3 -11.52 -4.96 12.23
CA GLN A 3 -11.43 -6.31 12.78
C GLN A 3 -10.67 -7.27 11.86
N LEU A 4 -10.93 -7.21 10.54
CA LEU A 4 -10.19 -7.99 9.54
C LEU A 4 -8.68 -7.69 9.58
N ASN A 5 -8.32 -6.40 9.62
CA ASN A 5 -6.90 -5.98 9.66
C ASN A 5 -6.16 -6.42 10.93
N LYS A 6 -6.87 -6.75 12.03
CA LYS A 6 -6.26 -7.28 13.26
C LYS A 6 -5.89 -8.76 13.14
N VAL A 7 -6.64 -9.53 12.35
CA VAL A 7 -6.44 -10.97 12.18
C VAL A 7 -5.55 -11.30 10.97
N THR A 8 -5.43 -10.37 10.01
CA THR A 8 -4.51 -10.51 8.87
C THR A 8 -3.06 -10.39 9.32
N ILE A 9 -2.20 -11.26 8.79
CA ILE A 9 -0.74 -11.20 9.02
C ILE A 9 -0.23 -9.87 8.46
N LYS A 10 0.40 -9.06 9.33
CA LYS A 10 1.00 -7.80 8.91
C LYS A 10 2.18 -8.05 7.99
N ASN A 11 2.11 -7.56 6.75
CA ASN A 11 3.27 -7.49 5.87
C ASN A 11 4.28 -6.49 6.44
N ARG A 12 5.47 -6.98 6.83
CA ARG A 12 6.58 -6.15 7.34
C ARG A 12 7.62 -5.94 6.24
N TYR A 13 7.18 -5.39 5.13
CA TYR A 13 8.10 -4.96 4.10
C TYR A 13 8.94 -3.79 4.65
N PRO A 14 10.28 -3.82 4.52
CA PRO A 14 11.11 -2.72 4.99
C PRO A 14 10.83 -1.49 4.13
N LEU A 15 10.17 -0.50 4.72
CA LEU A 15 10.00 0.80 4.09
C LEU A 15 11.28 1.62 4.33
N PRO A 16 11.80 2.30 3.29
CA PRO A 16 12.95 3.19 3.45
C PRO A 16 12.64 4.32 4.43
N ARG A 17 13.67 4.84 5.09
CA ARG A 17 13.49 6.01 5.97
C ARG A 17 13.16 7.23 5.12
N ILE A 18 12.44 8.17 5.72
CA ILE A 18 12.03 9.38 5.02
C ILE A 18 13.24 10.22 4.60
N ASP A 19 14.29 10.25 5.42
CA ASP A 19 15.53 10.96 5.11
C ASP A 19 16.25 10.37 3.89
N ASP A 20 16.31 9.04 3.79
CA ASP A 20 16.91 8.34 2.65
C ASP A 20 16.17 8.68 1.34
N LEU A 21 14.85 8.82 1.40
CA LEU A 21 14.02 9.22 0.25
C LEU A 21 14.28 10.67 -0.16
N PHE A 22 14.42 11.59 0.80
CA PHE A 22 14.68 13.00 0.50
C PHE A 22 16.10 13.23 -0.02
N ASP A 23 17.08 12.48 0.47
CA ASP A 23 18.45 12.55 -0.02
C ASP A 23 18.54 12.12 -1.49
N GLN A 24 17.75 11.14 -1.93
CA GLN A 24 17.65 10.75 -3.35
C GLN A 24 17.06 11.85 -4.23
N MET A 25 16.25 12.72 -3.66
CA MET A 25 15.57 13.82 -4.37
C MET A 25 16.36 15.13 -4.33
N ARG A 26 17.51 15.15 -3.65
CA ARG A 26 18.35 16.35 -3.50
C ARG A 26 18.87 16.81 -4.86
N GLY A 27 18.70 18.09 -5.16
CA GLY A 27 19.14 18.70 -6.42
C GLY A 27 18.13 18.63 -7.57
N ALA A 28 16.96 17.99 -7.36
CA ALA A 28 15.85 18.09 -8.30
C ALA A 28 15.15 19.45 -8.17
N THR A 29 14.84 20.08 -9.31
CA THR A 29 14.18 21.40 -9.36
C THR A 29 12.67 21.29 -9.58
N VAL A 30 12.20 20.14 -10.10
CA VAL A 30 10.79 19.89 -10.43
C VAL A 30 10.37 18.55 -9.85
N PHE A 31 9.19 18.53 -9.24
CA PHE A 31 8.61 17.35 -8.61
C PHE A 31 7.23 17.05 -9.19
N TYR A 32 6.93 15.76 -9.35
CA TYR A 32 5.62 15.27 -9.73
C TYR A 32 5.13 14.28 -8.69
N LYS A 33 3.83 14.31 -8.41
CA LYS A 33 3.16 13.37 -7.53
C LYS A 33 2.13 12.61 -8.34
N ILE A 34 2.22 11.29 -8.30
CA ILE A 34 1.25 10.39 -8.92
C ILE A 34 0.43 9.78 -7.78
N ASP A 35 -0.91 9.89 -7.86
CA ASP A 35 -1.80 9.18 -6.94
C ASP A 35 -2.13 7.81 -7.50
N LEU A 36 -1.83 6.77 -6.72
CA LEU A 36 -2.04 5.36 -7.07
C LEU A 36 -3.16 4.71 -6.25
N LYS A 37 -4.08 5.50 -5.69
CA LYS A 37 -5.21 4.97 -4.91
C LYS A 37 -6.05 3.94 -5.69
N SER A 38 -6.20 4.09 -7.00
CA SER A 38 -6.88 3.11 -7.86
C SER A 38 -6.08 1.80 -8.04
N GLY A 39 -4.78 1.80 -7.76
CA GLY A 39 -3.90 0.63 -7.87
C GLY A 39 -4.34 -0.55 -6.99
N TYR A 40 -5.04 -0.29 -5.88
CA TYR A 40 -5.63 -1.37 -5.06
C TYR A 40 -6.62 -2.25 -5.83
N HIS A 41 -7.30 -1.72 -6.86
CA HIS A 41 -8.24 -2.47 -7.67
C HIS A 41 -7.57 -3.19 -8.86
N GLN A 42 -6.32 -2.82 -9.19
CA GLN A 42 -5.56 -3.45 -10.27
C GLN A 42 -4.84 -4.71 -9.79
N LEU A 43 -4.50 -4.77 -8.51
CA LEU A 43 -3.89 -5.95 -7.88
C LEU A 43 -4.95 -7.02 -7.61
N ARG A 44 -4.73 -8.22 -8.15
CA ARG A 44 -5.61 -9.37 -7.90
C ARG A 44 -5.34 -9.94 -6.51
N ILE A 45 -6.41 -10.21 -5.77
CA ILE A 45 -6.37 -10.97 -4.51
C ILE A 45 -6.25 -12.45 -4.86
N THR A 46 -5.47 -13.21 -4.09
CA THR A 46 -5.40 -14.66 -4.17
C THR A 46 -6.80 -15.27 -4.07
N GLU A 47 -7.14 -16.21 -4.97
CA GLU A 47 -8.51 -16.77 -5.06
C GLU A 47 -9.02 -17.33 -3.72
N VAL A 48 -8.13 -17.97 -2.96
CA VAL A 48 -8.42 -18.54 -1.63
C VAL A 48 -8.80 -17.46 -0.62
N ASP A 49 -8.36 -16.22 -0.78
CA ASP A 49 -8.55 -15.13 0.19
C ASP A 49 -9.69 -14.17 -0.18
N ILE A 50 -10.30 -14.29 -1.37
CA ILE A 50 -11.36 -13.38 -1.84
C ILE A 50 -12.51 -13.29 -0.81
N HIS A 51 -12.95 -14.44 -0.28
CA HIS A 51 -14.04 -14.51 0.69
C HIS A 51 -13.77 -13.72 1.99
N LYS A 52 -12.49 -13.52 2.38
CA LYS A 52 -12.11 -12.75 3.58
C LYS A 52 -12.39 -11.26 3.42
N THR A 53 -12.54 -10.77 2.19
CA THR A 53 -12.79 -9.36 1.88
C THR A 53 -14.26 -9.03 1.67
N ALA A 54 -15.16 -10.01 1.82
CA ALA A 54 -16.60 -9.83 1.68
C ALA A 54 -17.16 -8.77 2.65
N PHE A 55 -18.16 -8.04 2.19
CA PHE A 55 -18.91 -7.08 3.00
C PHE A 55 -20.40 -7.38 2.93
N ARG A 56 -21.11 -6.97 3.98
CA ARG A 56 -22.57 -6.92 3.99
C ARG A 56 -23.00 -5.47 4.09
N THR A 57 -23.91 -5.06 3.21
CA THR A 57 -24.65 -3.79 3.31
C THR A 57 -25.79 -3.88 4.33
#